data_AF-A0A6S7IA93-F1
#
_entry.id   AF-A0A6S7IA93-F1
#
_cell.length_a   1.000
_cell.length_b   1.000
_cell.length_c   1.000
_cell.angle_alpha   90.00
_cell.angle_beta   90.00
_cell.angle_gamma   90.00
#
_symmetry.space_group_name_H-M   'P 1'
#
loop_
_entity.id
_entity.type
_entity.pdbx_description
1 polymer ?
#
loop_
_entity_poly.entity_id
_entity_poly.type
_entity_poly.pdbx_seq_one_letter_code
_entity_poly.pdbx_strand_id
1 'polypeptide(L)'
;TPKSILKQQYEREVRRIGLNIKIVEQSGVTLKRQLQRSNPFKEKLCQRQECLICQSGGKGECNATVTYELVCQECKDKYIGETSRSAYSRVKEQ
;
A
#
# COMPACT_ATOMS: atom_id res chain seq x y z
N THR A 1 -10.11 16.02 -1.51
CA THR A 1 -10.43 17.05 -0.50
C THR A 1 -11.91 16.92 -0.13
N PRO A 2 -12.35 17.25 1.10
CA PRO A 2 -13.77 17.10 1.46
C PRO A 2 -14.63 17.88 0.45
N LYS A 3 -15.53 17.20 -0.27
CA LYS A 3 -16.36 17.70 -1.40
C LYS A 3 -15.70 17.75 -2.79
N SER A 4 -14.74 16.86 -3.07
CA SER A 4 -14.24 16.66 -4.44
C SER A 4 -15.34 16.26 -5.43
N ILE A 5 -15.43 17.01 -6.53
CA ILE A 5 -16.38 16.78 -7.64
C ILE A 5 -16.19 15.38 -8.23
N LEU A 6 -14.93 14.93 -8.37
CA LEU A 6 -14.59 13.63 -8.93
C LEU A 6 -15.14 12.49 -8.09
N LYS A 7 -14.94 12.54 -6.76
CA LYS A 7 -15.49 11.53 -5.85
C LYS A 7 -17.01 11.40 -6.00
N GLN A 8 -17.71 12.53 -6.04
CA GLN A 8 -19.17 12.56 -6.19
C GLN A 8 -19.66 12.06 -7.56
N GLN A 9 -18.88 12.24 -8.63
CA GLN A 9 -19.19 11.67 -9.94
C GLN A 9 -19.09 10.15 -9.91
N TYR A 10 -17.97 9.61 -9.41
CA TYR A 10 -17.79 8.16 -9.30
C TYR A 10 -18.83 7.52 -8.37
N GLU A 11 -19.15 8.15 -7.24
CA GLU A 11 -20.17 7.64 -6.31
C GLU A 11 -21.56 7.58 -6.94
N ARG A 12 -21.91 8.54 -7.82
CA ARG A 12 -23.17 8.51 -8.56
C ARG A 12 -23.22 7.39 -9.59
N GLU A 13 -22.15 7.17 -10.35
CA GLU A 13 -22.08 6.12 -11.36
C GLU A 13 -22.12 4.72 -10.71
N VAL A 14 -21.36 4.51 -9.64
CA VAL A 14 -21.37 3.24 -8.88
C VAL A 14 -22.76 2.93 -8.30
N ARG A 15 -23.46 3.95 -7.76
CA ARG A 15 -24.84 3.80 -7.28
C ARG A 15 -25.81 3.47 -8.42
N ARG A 16 -25.66 4.07 -9.61
CA ARG A 16 -26.51 3.79 -10.77
C ARG A 16 -26.42 2.33 -11.20
N ILE A 17 -25.22 1.76 -11.16
CA ILE A 17 -24.96 0.36 -11.56
C ILE A 17 -25.37 -0.63 -10.44
N GLY A 18 -25.64 -0.14 -9.21
CA GLY A 18 -26.04 -0.99 -8.08
C GLY A 18 -24.88 -1.75 -7.42
N LEU A 19 -23.63 -1.29 -7.63
CA LEU A 19 -22.45 -1.94 -7.06
C LEU A 19 -22.16 -1.40 -5.65
N ASN A 20 -21.83 -2.29 -4.72
CA ASN A 20 -21.41 -1.93 -3.36
C ASN A 20 -19.90 -1.69 -3.30
N ILE A 21 -19.43 -0.58 -3.88
CA ILE A 21 -18.02 -0.20 -3.92
C ILE A 21 -17.79 1.04 -3.06
N LYS A 22 -16.82 0.98 -2.15
CA LYS A 22 -16.42 2.11 -1.31
C LYS A 22 -15.40 2.98 -2.05
N ILE A 23 -15.79 4.20 -2.40
CA ILE A 23 -14.89 5.16 -3.06
C ILE A 23 -14.17 6.00 -2.00
N VAL A 24 -12.84 6.01 -2.09
CA VAL A 24 -11.97 6.75 -1.18
C VAL A 24 -11.04 7.63 -2.01
N GLU A 25 -10.94 8.90 -1.66
CA GLU A 25 -9.91 9.77 -2.25
C GLU A 25 -8.58 9.53 -1.56
N GLN A 26 -7.54 9.34 -2.38
CA GLN A 26 -6.18 9.24 -1.90
C GLN A 26 -5.45 10.55 -2.18
N SER A 27 -5.01 11.22 -1.12
CA SER A 27 -4.13 12.38 -1.23
C SER A 27 -2.82 11.96 -1.88
N GLY A 28 -2.32 12.77 -2.82
CA GLY A 28 -0.96 12.64 -3.31
C GLY A 28 0.08 12.82 -2.20
N VAL A 29 1.34 12.49 -2.51
CA VAL A 29 2.46 12.72 -1.59
C VAL A 29 2.73 14.23 -1.52
N THR A 30 2.73 14.82 -0.32
CA THR A 30 3.05 16.24 -0.17
C THR A 30 4.51 16.52 -0.52
N LEU A 31 4.80 17.70 -1.08
CA LEU A 31 6.17 18.13 -1.37
C LEU A 31 7.06 18.08 -0.12
N LYS A 32 6.52 18.48 1.04
CA LYS A 32 7.20 18.34 2.33
C LYS A 32 7.62 16.90 2.62
N ARG A 33 6.74 15.91 2.38
CA ARG A 33 7.07 14.49 2.59
C ARG A 33 8.12 13.98 1.59
N GLN A 34 8.16 14.51 0.37
CA GLN A 34 9.18 14.14 -0.61
C GLN A 34 10.54 14.78 -0.30
N LEU A 35 10.56 16.06 0.04
CA LEU A 35 11.79 16.85 0.19
C LEU A 35 12.39 16.74 1.60
N GLN A 36 11.55 16.66 2.63
CA GLN A 36 11.99 16.66 4.02
C GLN A 36 11.95 15.25 4.60
N ARG A 37 13.10 14.57 4.62
CA ARG A 37 13.27 13.40 5.50
C ARG A 37 13.39 13.88 6.94
N SER A 38 12.43 13.55 7.79
CA SER A 38 12.44 13.93 9.21
C SER A 38 13.70 13.49 9.94
N ASN A 39 14.29 12.35 9.53
CA ASN A 39 15.64 11.94 9.91
C ASN A 39 16.28 11.20 8.72
N PRO A 40 17.28 11.80 8.05
CA PRO A 40 17.92 11.20 6.88
C PRO A 40 18.75 9.94 7.21
N PHE A 41 19.15 9.76 8.48
CA PHE A 41 19.94 8.62 8.95
C PHE A 41 19.11 7.53 9.61
N LYS A 42 17.79 7.72 9.73
CA LYS A 42 16.93 6.71 10.34
C LYS A 42 16.84 5.49 9.42
N GLU A 43 17.18 4.33 9.97
CA GLU A 43 16.96 3.05 9.30
C GLU A 43 15.46 2.89 8.99
N LYS A 44 15.14 2.45 7.77
CA LYS A 44 13.76 2.19 7.33
C LYS A 44 13.19 0.89 7.91
N LEU A 45 13.91 0.25 8.82
CA LEU A 45 13.50 -1.00 9.45
C LEU A 45 12.48 -0.71 10.57
N CYS A 46 11.46 -1.56 10.65
CA CYS A 46 10.57 -1.53 11.81
C CYS A 46 11.22 -2.24 13.00
N GLN A 47 10.72 -1.96 14.20
CA GLN A 47 11.23 -2.55 15.44
C GLN A 47 10.77 -4.02 15.67
N ARG A 48 10.06 -4.62 14.72
CA ARG A 48 9.53 -5.99 14.84
C ARG A 48 10.60 -6.98 14.36
N GLN A 49 10.99 -7.92 15.22
CA GLN A 49 12.01 -8.93 14.90
C GLN A 49 11.58 -9.87 13.76
N GLU A 50 10.29 -10.21 13.70
CA GLU A 50 9.74 -11.18 12.73
C GLU A 50 9.20 -10.52 11.44
N CYS A 51 9.62 -9.30 11.13
CA CYS A 51 9.16 -8.63 9.91
C CYS A 51 9.92 -9.14 8.68
N LEU A 52 9.34 -10.11 7.95
CA LEU A 52 9.89 -10.67 6.72
C LEU A 52 10.26 -9.61 5.66
N ILE A 53 9.46 -8.54 5.56
CA ILE A 53 9.74 -7.41 4.65
C ILE A 53 11.02 -6.66 5.08
N CYS A 54 11.22 -6.43 6.38
CA CYS A 54 12.44 -5.80 6.87
C CYS A 54 13.65 -6.73 6.76
N GLN A 55 13.47 -8.04 6.94
CA GLN A 55 14.50 -9.04 6.73
C GLN A 55 14.92 -9.16 5.25
N SER A 56 14.02 -8.88 4.30
CA SER A 56 14.31 -8.86 2.86
C SER A 56 15.22 -7.71 2.38
N GLY A 57 15.95 -7.05 3.28
CA GLY A 57 16.84 -5.92 2.97
C GLY A 57 16.09 -4.62 2.67
N GLY A 58 14.86 -4.47 3.17
CA GLY A 58 14.09 -3.23 3.04
C GLY A 58 13.60 -2.94 1.62
N LYS A 59 13.36 -3.96 0.79
CA LYS A 59 12.73 -3.85 -0.54
C LYS A 59 11.22 -3.52 -0.48
N GLY A 60 10.85 -2.55 0.37
CA GLY A 60 9.47 -2.13 0.55
C GLY A 60 9.20 -1.53 1.94
N GLU A 61 8.10 -0.80 2.04
CA GLU A 61 7.63 -0.23 3.32
C GLU A 61 6.70 -1.24 4.02
N CYS A 62 7.16 -1.85 5.12
CA CYS A 62 6.40 -2.88 5.83
C CYS A 62 5.08 -2.37 6.47
N ASN A 63 4.99 -1.07 6.76
CA ASN A 63 3.83 -0.41 7.35
C ASN A 63 2.95 0.32 6.31
N ALA A 64 3.23 0.18 5.01
CA ALA A 64 2.43 0.79 3.95
C ALA A 64 1.59 -0.25 3.20
N THR A 65 0.58 0.24 2.50
CA THR A 65 -0.09 -0.50 1.42
C THR A 65 0.86 -0.61 0.24
N VAL A 66 1.07 -1.81 -0.27
CA VAL A 66 2.04 -2.08 -1.33
C VAL A 66 1.45 -2.95 -2.41
N THR A 67 1.96 -2.79 -3.62
CA THR A 67 1.89 -3.81 -4.66
C THR A 67 3.12 -4.70 -4.51
N TYR A 68 2.95 -6.01 -4.52
CA TYR A 68 4.02 -6.99 -4.30
C TYR A 68 4.02 -8.07 -5.38
N GLU A 69 5.20 -8.64 -5.62
CA GLU A 69 5.42 -9.81 -6.49
C GLU A 69 5.80 -10.99 -5.60
N LEU A 70 5.09 -12.12 -5.73
CA LEU A 70 5.49 -13.41 -5.19
C LEU A 70 5.98 -14.28 -6.34
N VAL A 71 7.14 -14.90 -6.16
CA VAL A 71 7.72 -15.80 -7.16
C VAL A 71 7.84 -17.19 -6.54
N CYS A 72 7.21 -18.19 -7.15
CA CYS A 72 7.39 -19.57 -6.75
C CYS A 72 8.84 -19.99 -6.98
N GLN A 73 9.52 -20.50 -5.96
CA GLN A 73 10.93 -20.87 -6.12
C GLN A 73 11.12 -22.11 -7.01
N GLU A 74 10.14 -23.01 -7.05
CA GLU A 74 10.18 -24.25 -7.83
C GLU A 74 9.86 -24.01 -9.31
N CYS A 75 8.69 -23.43 -9.62
CA CYS A 75 8.23 -23.25 -11.01
C CYS A 75 8.50 -21.87 -11.61
N LYS A 76 9.02 -20.91 -10.82
CA LYS A 76 9.28 -19.51 -11.22
C LYS A 76 8.05 -18.71 -11.64
N ASP A 77 6.86 -19.23 -11.41
CA ASP A 77 5.62 -18.51 -11.68
C ASP A 77 5.46 -17.29 -10.77
N LYS A 78 4.79 -16.26 -11.29
CA LYS A 78 4.74 -14.92 -10.69
C LYS A 78 3.32 -14.51 -10.38
N TYR A 79 3.08 -14.16 -9.12
CA TYR A 79 1.83 -13.56 -8.67
C TYR A 79 2.06 -12.08 -8.33
N ILE A 80 1.29 -11.19 -8.96
CA ILE A 80 1.28 -9.76 -8.66
C ILE A 80 0.00 -9.45 -7.90
N GLY A 81 0.14 -8.94 -6.67
CA GLY A 81 -0.99 -8.60 -5.81
C GLY A 81 -0.88 -7.19 -5.25
N GLU A 82 -2.02 -6.59 -4.94
CA GLU A 82 -2.11 -5.39 -4.13
C GLU A 82 -2.70 -5.72 -2.75
N THR A 83 -2.36 -4.92 -1.74
CA THR A 83 -2.97 -5.03 -0.42
C THR A 83 -3.40 -3.65 0.09
N SER A 84 -4.65 -3.58 0.54
CA SER A 84 -5.20 -2.44 1.28
C SER A 84 -4.75 -2.42 2.75
N ARG A 85 -4.25 -3.55 3.26
CA ARG A 85 -3.59 -3.67 4.57
C ARG A 85 -2.09 -3.45 4.43
N SER A 86 -1.43 -3.22 5.57
CA SER A 86 0.04 -3.11 5.60
C SER A 86 0.69 -4.38 5.03
N ALA A 87 1.83 -4.23 4.35
CA ALA A 87 2.59 -5.36 3.82
C ALA A 87 2.90 -6.41 4.89
N TYR A 88 3.23 -5.97 6.11
CA TYR A 88 3.44 -6.86 7.26
C TYR A 88 2.21 -7.71 7.58
N SER A 89 1.03 -7.09 7.67
CA SER A 89 -0.22 -7.81 7.95
C SER A 89 -0.55 -8.81 6.84
N ARG A 90 -0.36 -8.43 5.57
CA ARG A 90 -0.67 -9.29 4.43
C ARG A 90 0.19 -10.54 4.39
N VAL A 91 1.48 -10.42 4.72
CA VAL A 91 2.40 -11.56 4.77
C VAL A 91 2.05 -12.50 5.92
N LYS A 92 1.61 -11.98 7.08
CA LYS A 92 1.19 -12.81 8.23
C LYS A 92 -0.11 -13.59 7.99
N GLU A 93 -0.94 -13.16 7.04
CA GLU A 93 -2.21 -13.81 6.68
C GLU A 93 -2.05 -14.93 5.63
N GLN A 94 -0.89 -15.06 4.99
CA GLN A 94 -0.59 -16.14 4.03
C GLN A 94 -0.02 -17.35 4.77
#